data_AF-A0A075TNP1-F1
#
_entry.id   AF-A0A075TNP1-F1
#
_cell.length_a   1.000
_cell.length_b   1.000
_cell.length_c   1.000
_cell.angle_alpha   90.00
_cell.angle_beta   90.00
_cell.angle_gamma   90.00
#
_symmetry.space_group_name_H-M   'P 1'
#
loop_
_entity.id
_entity.type
_entity.pdbx_description
1 polymer ?
#
loop_
_entity_poly.entity_id
_entity_poly.type
_entity_poly.pdbx_seq_one_letter_code
_entity_poly.pdbx_strand_id
1 'polypeptide(L)'
;MAHEILKKLPEDVIVYILLKLPVKSLIRFKCISKTWYILIESSTFINLHLNYSKTAKEEFIIFKRSLQVDPFQHKTTLSFLFGDDLNPVSPDLEVPYLESTFVNDYDQFIGPCHGLIALINMINTVLFNPATRNYRLLPPFPTDAPQGFRCSIDGVGFGFDSMANDYKVVRISKVYNDPPYRDPYSIEQKVEVYDMITDFWRELDNIDQDMPRIYWASSSMVFYKTACYWLAIGSKDKMIILYFDMGTEIFNTINLPHTCNSYNGPHYGLLVLRDSITMLRYPNPNPEYDPAQNLMQIWMMKEYGVYDSWMKIYTVRPLLIESPLLIWKDYQMLCENRDGSLISYDLKLDKVQQFSLQGCPTSLRAICYKESMIQIPCESKDNAQVQFF
;
A
#
# COMPACT_ATOMS: atom_id res chain seq x y z
N MET A 1 30.64 49.69 -6.60
CA MET A 1 31.21 48.93 -5.48
C MET A 1 30.09 48.46 -4.56
N ALA A 2 29.16 47.65 -5.09
CA ALA A 2 28.03 47.06 -4.37
C ALA A 2 28.14 45.53 -4.41
N HIS A 3 29.31 45.04 -4.01
CA HIS A 3 29.56 43.63 -3.68
C HIS A 3 29.57 43.53 -2.14
N GLU A 4 28.50 44.02 -1.51
CA GLU A 4 28.30 43.84 -0.07
C GLU A 4 27.80 42.42 0.19
N ILE A 5 28.75 41.55 0.51
CA ILE A 5 28.69 40.54 1.57
C ILE A 5 27.29 39.92 1.78
N LEU A 6 26.83 39.11 0.83
CA LEU A 6 26.03 37.95 1.22
C LEU A 6 26.97 37.04 2.02
N LYS A 7 26.89 37.10 3.36
CA LYS A 7 27.55 36.12 4.23
C LYS A 7 27.18 34.74 3.70
N LYS A 8 28.15 34.00 3.16
CA LYS A 8 27.93 32.62 2.74
C LYS A 8 27.52 31.84 3.99
N LEU A 9 26.30 31.33 3.99
CA LEU A 9 25.84 30.42 5.02
C LEU A 9 26.75 29.16 4.99
N PRO A 10 27.10 28.62 6.16
CA PRO A 10 27.75 27.31 6.24
C PRO A 10 26.93 26.22 5.54
N GLU A 11 27.60 25.23 4.96
CA GLU A 11 26.95 24.19 4.14
C GLU A 11 25.96 23.34 4.94
N ASP A 12 26.30 23.00 6.18
CA ASP A 12 25.44 22.31 7.13
C ASP A 12 24.15 23.08 7.43
N VAL A 13 24.23 24.41 7.55
CA VAL A 13 23.05 25.27 7.73
C VAL A 13 22.17 25.26 6.48
N ILE A 14 22.77 25.28 5.29
CA ILE A 14 22.04 25.19 4.02
C ILE A 14 21.31 23.84 3.93
N VAL A 15 22.01 22.73 4.21
CA VAL A 15 21.41 21.39 4.24
C VAL A 15 20.26 21.34 5.24
N TYR A 16 20.45 21.85 6.44
CA TYR A 16 19.39 21.89 7.46
C TYR A 16 18.16 22.67 7.01
N ILE A 17 18.34 23.84 6.37
CA ILE A 17 17.23 24.63 5.81
C ILE A 17 16.51 23.81 4.74
N LEU A 18 17.26 23.21 3.82
CA LEU A 18 16.73 22.41 2.73
C LEU A 18 15.89 21.22 3.21
N LEU A 19 16.38 20.48 4.22
CA LEU A 19 15.67 19.31 4.77
C LEU A 19 14.26 19.64 5.28
N LYS A 20 13.98 20.90 5.62
CA LYS A 20 12.67 21.35 6.11
C LYS A 20 11.72 21.81 5.01
N LEU A 21 12.18 21.92 3.77
CA LEU A 21 11.34 22.42 2.69
C LEU A 21 10.51 21.29 2.09
N PRO A 22 9.26 21.58 1.64
CA PRO A 22 8.48 20.62 0.88
C PRO A 22 9.23 20.14 -0.36
N VAL A 23 9.02 18.88 -0.76
CA VAL A 23 9.70 18.25 -1.89
C VAL A 23 9.49 19.04 -3.18
N LYS A 24 8.29 19.60 -3.38
CA LYS A 24 7.99 20.48 -4.53
C LYS A 24 8.94 21.69 -4.62
N SER A 25 9.33 22.26 -3.49
CA SER A 25 10.28 23.38 -3.44
C SER A 25 11.70 22.90 -3.73
N LEU A 26 12.10 21.75 -3.19
CA LEU A 26 13.38 21.12 -3.47
C LEU A 26 13.58 20.85 -4.96
N ILE A 27 12.56 20.31 -5.63
CA ILE A 27 12.57 20.05 -7.08
C ILE A 27 12.77 21.37 -7.85
N ARG A 28 12.09 22.45 -7.47
CA ARG A 28 12.29 23.76 -8.10
C ARG A 28 13.71 24.30 -7.87
N PHE A 29 14.29 24.04 -6.70
CA PHE A 29 15.65 24.47 -6.36
C PHE A 29 16.75 23.70 -7.10
N LYS A 30 16.45 22.52 -7.65
CA LYS A 30 17.34 21.85 -8.60
C LYS A 30 17.59 22.71 -9.85
N CYS A 31 16.60 23.51 -10.27
CA CYS A 31 16.68 24.31 -11.50
C CYS A 31 17.41 25.65 -11.33
N ILE A 32 17.60 26.15 -10.10
CA ILE A 32 18.16 27.49 -9.86
C ILE A 32 19.69 27.51 -9.83
N SER A 33 20.36 26.40 -9.52
CA SER A 33 21.81 26.33 -9.39
C SER A 33 22.35 24.91 -9.45
N LYS A 34 23.48 24.72 -10.14
CA LYS A 34 24.19 23.45 -10.24
C LYS A 34 24.63 22.91 -8.87
N THR A 35 25.00 23.79 -7.94
CA THR A 35 25.40 23.38 -6.58
C THR A 35 24.21 22.78 -5.83
N TRP A 36 23.04 23.40 -5.93
CA TRP A 36 21.81 22.90 -5.29
C TRP A 36 21.33 21.62 -5.96
N TYR A 37 21.42 21.53 -7.28
CA TYR A 37 21.15 20.31 -8.02
C TYR A 37 21.99 19.13 -7.48
N ILE A 38 23.33 19.29 -7.43
CA ILE A 38 24.25 18.23 -6.97
C ILE A 38 23.97 17.86 -5.52
N LEU A 39 23.75 18.85 -4.65
CA LEU A 39 23.47 18.61 -3.23
C LEU A 39 22.17 17.82 -3.05
N ILE A 40 21.07 18.28 -3.67
CA ILE A 40 19.73 17.70 -3.50
C ILE A 40 19.64 16.31 -4.14
N GLU A 41 20.39 16.04 -5.22
CA GLU A 41 20.44 14.70 -5.83
C GLU A 41 21.43 13.74 -5.16
N SER A 42 22.23 14.21 -4.20
CA SER A 42 23.15 13.31 -3.50
C SER A 42 22.40 12.28 -2.65
N SER A 43 22.86 11.04 -2.66
CA SER A 43 22.32 9.97 -1.81
C SER A 43 22.35 10.35 -0.32
N THR A 44 23.38 11.07 0.11
CA THR A 44 23.49 11.62 1.47
C THR A 44 22.32 12.54 1.80
N PHE A 45 22.02 13.53 0.95
CA PHE A 45 20.90 14.44 1.18
C PHE A 45 19.56 13.71 1.17
N ILE A 46 19.35 12.79 0.21
CA ILE A 46 18.12 11.99 0.10
C ILE A 46 17.90 11.16 1.37
N ASN A 47 18.94 10.50 1.89
CA ASN A 47 18.86 9.73 3.13
C ASN A 47 18.62 10.61 4.36
N LEU A 48 19.27 11.78 4.44
CA LEU A 48 18.98 12.76 5.50
C LEU A 48 17.53 13.25 5.43
N HIS A 49 17.01 13.52 4.24
CA HIS A 49 15.63 13.94 4.02
C HIS A 49 14.65 12.84 4.41
N LEU A 50 14.91 11.59 4.03
CA LEU A 50 14.08 10.45 4.41
C LEU A 50 14.04 10.26 5.93
N ASN A 51 15.17 10.42 6.62
CA ASN A 51 15.21 10.32 8.08
C ASN A 51 14.52 11.51 8.77
N TYR A 52 14.69 12.71 8.21
CA TYR A 52 13.98 13.89 8.69
C TYR A 52 12.45 13.72 8.54
N SER A 53 11.98 13.24 7.39
CA SER A 53 10.55 13.08 7.12
C SER A 53 9.87 12.09 8.08
N LYS A 54 10.56 11.03 8.55
CA LYS A 54 10.05 10.13 9.61
C LYS A 54 9.60 10.91 10.86
N THR A 55 10.33 11.96 11.22
CA THR A 55 10.05 12.82 12.39
C THR A 55 9.17 14.03 12.08
N ALA A 56 8.90 14.30 10.80
CA ALA A 56 8.03 15.40 10.40
C ALA A 56 6.59 15.17 10.88
N LYS A 57 5.93 16.26 11.27
CA LYS A 57 4.53 16.26 11.71
C LYS A 57 3.54 16.27 10.54
N GLU A 58 4.00 16.67 9.36
CA GLU A 58 3.16 16.77 8.17
C GLU A 58 2.95 15.38 7.57
N GLU A 59 1.70 14.97 7.53
CA GLU A 59 1.25 13.73 6.90
C GLU A 59 0.18 14.07 5.88
N PHE A 60 0.33 13.45 4.71
CA PHE A 60 -0.57 13.58 3.58
C PHE A 60 -1.32 12.27 3.39
N ILE A 61 -2.47 12.33 2.75
CA ILE A 61 -3.24 11.15 2.37
C ILE A 61 -3.27 11.08 0.85
N ILE A 62 -2.97 9.90 0.31
CA ILE A 62 -3.27 9.59 -1.08
C ILE A 62 -4.48 8.70 -1.10
N PHE A 63 -5.42 9.09 -1.93
CA PHE A 63 -6.63 8.37 -2.17
C PHE A 63 -6.61 7.79 -3.58
N LYS A 64 -6.65 6.47 -3.68
CA LYS A 64 -6.81 5.75 -4.95
C LYS A 64 -8.29 5.48 -5.14
N ARG A 65 -8.81 5.79 -6.32
CA ARG A 65 -10.18 5.49 -6.74
C ARG A 65 -10.21 5.05 -8.19
N SER A 66 -11.19 4.21 -8.52
CA SER A 66 -11.54 3.90 -9.89
C SER A 66 -12.69 4.81 -10.33
N LEU A 67 -12.57 5.41 -11.51
CA LEU A 67 -13.63 6.19 -12.15
C LEU A 67 -14.06 5.49 -13.43
N GLN A 68 -15.36 5.27 -13.58
CA GLN A 68 -15.92 4.76 -14.82
C GLN A 68 -15.91 5.88 -15.86
N VAL A 69 -15.16 5.69 -16.94
CA VAL A 69 -15.11 6.63 -18.07
C VAL A 69 -16.14 6.21 -19.11
N ASP A 70 -16.20 4.91 -19.40
CA ASP A 70 -17.12 4.27 -20.33
C ASP A 70 -17.64 2.94 -19.73
N PRO A 71 -18.72 2.33 -20.27
CA PRO A 71 -19.29 1.09 -19.74
C PRO A 71 -18.28 -0.06 -19.57
N PHE A 72 -17.21 -0.05 -20.37
CA PHE A 72 -16.16 -1.08 -20.39
C PHE A 72 -14.78 -0.51 -20.10
N GLN A 73 -14.68 0.70 -19.53
CA GLN A 73 -13.38 1.31 -19.21
C GLN A 73 -13.43 2.07 -17.90
N HIS A 74 -12.51 1.67 -17.03
CA HIS A 74 -12.27 2.26 -15.72
C HIS A 74 -10.86 2.80 -15.67
N LYS A 75 -10.70 4.00 -15.10
CA LYS A 75 -9.42 4.64 -14.89
C LYS A 75 -9.09 4.74 -13.41
N THR A 76 -7.84 4.43 -13.07
CA THR A 76 -7.30 4.65 -11.74
C THR A 76 -6.84 6.09 -11.57
N THR A 77 -7.39 6.77 -10.57
CA THR A 77 -7.06 8.16 -10.23
C THR A 77 -6.54 8.24 -8.79
N LEU A 78 -5.47 9.01 -8.60
CA LEU A 78 -4.91 9.35 -7.29
C LEU A 78 -5.23 10.79 -6.93
N SER A 79 -5.88 10.99 -5.79
CA SER A 79 -6.14 12.32 -5.20
C SER A 79 -5.22 12.54 -4.00
N PHE A 80 -4.64 13.73 -3.89
CA PHE A 80 -3.68 14.08 -2.84
C PHE A 80 -4.32 15.05 -1.85
N LEU A 81 -4.46 14.63 -0.60
CA LEU A 81 -5.27 15.30 0.41
C LEU A 81 -4.41 15.68 1.62
N PHE A 82 -4.77 16.79 2.27
CA PHE A 82 -4.12 17.28 3.48
C PHE A 82 -5.09 18.03 4.39
N GLY A 83 -4.79 18.05 5.68
CA GLY A 83 -5.58 18.77 6.68
C GLY A 83 -6.85 18.03 7.09
N ASP A 84 -7.46 18.47 8.19
CA ASP A 84 -8.62 17.80 8.81
C ASP A 84 -9.83 17.68 7.86
N ASP A 85 -9.99 18.65 6.97
CA ASP A 85 -11.07 18.68 5.99
C ASP A 85 -10.77 17.85 4.72
N LEU A 86 -9.63 17.14 4.68
CA LEU A 86 -9.16 16.39 3.51
C LEU A 86 -9.12 17.25 2.23
N ASN A 87 -8.56 18.45 2.34
CA ASN A 87 -8.49 19.38 1.23
C ASN A 87 -7.51 18.89 0.15
N PRO A 88 -7.87 18.95 -1.14
CA PRO A 88 -6.97 18.60 -2.22
C PRO A 88 -5.80 19.59 -2.28
N VAL A 89 -4.56 19.08 -2.19
CA VAL A 89 -3.34 19.92 -2.25
C VAL A 89 -2.72 19.99 -3.63
N SER A 90 -3.15 19.10 -4.53
CA SER A 90 -2.64 19.05 -5.88
C SER A 90 -3.67 18.42 -6.82
N PRO A 91 -3.57 18.66 -8.14
CA PRO A 91 -4.47 18.04 -9.10
C PRO A 91 -4.41 16.53 -9.01
N ASP A 92 -5.56 15.92 -9.24
CA ASP A 92 -5.69 14.48 -9.41
C ASP A 92 -4.73 13.97 -10.48
N LEU A 93 -4.18 12.79 -10.24
CA LEU A 93 -3.25 12.14 -11.13
C LEU A 93 -3.88 10.86 -11.69
N GLU A 94 -4.03 10.78 -13.00
CA GLU A 94 -4.31 9.52 -13.67
C GLU A 94 -3.03 8.70 -13.74
N VAL A 95 -3.08 7.44 -13.30
CA VAL A 95 -1.91 6.55 -13.36
C VAL A 95 -1.97 5.75 -14.66
N PRO A 96 -1.01 5.93 -15.59
CA PRO A 96 -0.96 5.14 -16.80
C PRO A 96 -0.80 3.65 -16.50
N TYR A 97 -1.17 2.79 -17.46
CA TYR A 97 -1.05 1.33 -17.37
C TYR A 97 -1.98 0.63 -16.36
N LEU A 98 -2.80 1.38 -15.63
CA LEU A 98 -3.80 0.85 -14.68
C LEU A 98 -5.24 1.07 -15.16
N GLU A 99 -5.44 1.04 -16.48
CA GLU A 99 -6.77 1.00 -17.08
C GLU A 99 -7.32 -0.42 -17.03
N SER A 100 -8.59 -0.57 -16.66
CA SER A 100 -9.25 -1.88 -16.57
C SER A 100 -10.60 -1.86 -17.26
N THR A 101 -11.02 -3.00 -17.79
CA THR A 101 -12.35 -3.15 -18.40
C THR A 101 -13.47 -3.32 -17.38
N PHE A 102 -13.13 -3.62 -16.13
CA PHE A 102 -14.06 -3.77 -15.02
C PHE A 102 -13.48 -3.18 -13.73
N VAL A 103 -14.33 -2.89 -12.75
CA VAL A 103 -13.88 -2.50 -11.40
C VAL A 103 -13.09 -3.67 -10.83
N ASN A 104 -11.78 -3.47 -10.67
CA ASN A 104 -10.87 -4.54 -10.31
C ASN A 104 -10.55 -4.45 -8.81
N ASP A 105 -11.24 -5.25 -8.00
CA ASP A 105 -10.98 -5.37 -6.55
C ASP A 105 -9.55 -5.82 -6.24
N TYR A 106 -8.87 -6.38 -7.25
CA TYR A 106 -7.51 -6.88 -7.19
C TYR A 106 -6.44 -5.80 -7.22
N ASP A 107 -6.76 -4.55 -7.56
CA ASP A 107 -5.77 -3.49 -7.68
C ASP A 107 -5.23 -3.10 -6.30
N GLN A 108 -4.05 -3.62 -5.98
CA GLN A 108 -3.37 -3.38 -4.71
C GLN A 108 -2.69 -2.01 -4.68
N PHE A 109 -2.73 -1.41 -3.49
CA PHE A 109 -2.13 -0.13 -3.19
C PHE A 109 -1.28 -0.34 -1.93
N ILE A 110 0.03 -0.47 -2.09
CA ILE A 110 0.93 -0.99 -1.04
C ILE A 110 2.00 0.05 -0.72
N GLY A 111 2.18 0.33 0.57
CA GLY A 111 3.20 1.25 1.06
C GLY A 111 2.68 2.16 2.17
N PRO A 112 3.36 3.28 2.46
CA PRO A 112 4.59 3.73 1.78
C PRO A 112 5.82 2.98 2.32
N CYS A 113 6.72 2.57 1.43
CA CYS A 113 8.05 2.08 1.78
C CYS A 113 9.10 3.14 1.42
N HIS A 114 9.69 3.80 2.42
CA HIS A 114 10.59 4.94 2.22
C HIS A 114 10.00 6.09 1.36
N GLY A 115 8.68 6.22 1.38
CA GLY A 115 7.92 7.19 0.57
C GLY A 115 7.59 6.71 -0.84
N LEU A 116 8.01 5.51 -1.24
CA LEU A 116 7.56 4.86 -2.47
C LEU A 116 6.29 4.04 -2.22
N ILE A 117 5.44 3.95 -3.24
CA ILE A 117 4.19 3.20 -3.21
C ILE A 117 4.17 2.28 -4.44
N ALA A 118 3.69 1.05 -4.26
CA ALA A 118 3.43 0.13 -5.36
C ALA A 118 1.94 0.07 -5.66
N LEU A 119 1.61 0.24 -6.94
CA LEU A 119 0.28 0.04 -7.51
C LEU A 119 0.36 -1.21 -8.38
N ILE A 120 -0.41 -2.24 -8.02
CA ILE A 120 -0.30 -3.56 -8.66
C ILE A 120 -1.68 -4.02 -9.08
N ASN A 121 -1.86 -4.28 -10.38
CA ASN A 121 -3.04 -4.97 -10.89
C ASN A 121 -2.67 -6.36 -11.41
N MET A 122 -3.57 -7.01 -12.14
CA MET A 122 -3.36 -8.38 -12.64
C MET A 122 -2.20 -8.49 -13.65
N ILE A 123 -1.80 -7.38 -14.27
CA ILE A 123 -0.85 -7.33 -15.40
C ILE A 123 0.40 -6.54 -15.03
N ASN A 124 0.20 -5.34 -14.50
CA ASN A 124 1.19 -4.30 -14.36
C ASN A 124 1.50 -4.03 -12.88
N THR A 125 2.78 -3.76 -12.61
CA THR A 125 3.25 -3.19 -11.36
C THR A 125 3.85 -1.82 -11.65
N VAL A 126 3.32 -0.78 -11.02
CA VAL A 126 3.80 0.59 -11.13
C VAL A 126 4.31 1.03 -9.77
N LEU A 127 5.60 1.39 -9.69
CA LEU A 127 6.13 2.12 -8.56
C LEU A 127 5.90 3.60 -8.73
N PHE A 128 5.57 4.27 -7.64
CA PHE A 128 5.23 5.68 -7.63
C PHE A 128 5.82 6.39 -6.41
N ASN A 129 6.49 7.52 -6.63
CA ASN A 129 6.80 8.48 -5.57
C ASN A 129 5.78 9.63 -5.64
N PRO A 130 4.88 9.76 -4.65
CA PRO A 130 3.87 10.81 -4.64
C PRO A 130 4.41 12.23 -4.45
N ALA A 131 5.56 12.38 -3.79
CA ALA A 131 6.16 13.68 -3.55
C ALA A 131 6.89 14.22 -4.79
N THR A 132 7.61 13.35 -5.51
CA THR A 132 8.30 13.74 -6.74
C THR A 132 7.46 13.57 -8.00
N ARG A 133 6.34 12.86 -7.91
CA ARG A 133 5.44 12.48 -9.02
C ARG A 133 6.10 11.62 -10.09
N ASN A 134 7.24 11.02 -9.77
CA ASN A 134 7.89 10.05 -10.65
C ASN A 134 7.25 8.69 -10.48
N TYR A 135 7.15 7.95 -11.57
CA TYR A 135 6.71 6.57 -11.57
C TYR A 135 7.58 5.72 -12.49
N ARG A 136 7.54 4.41 -12.27
CA ARG A 136 8.20 3.40 -13.08
C ARG A 136 7.27 2.22 -13.25
N LEU A 137 6.97 1.87 -14.50
CA LEU A 137 6.38 0.57 -14.83
C LEU A 137 7.49 -0.48 -14.71
N LEU A 138 7.27 -1.50 -13.88
CA LEU A 138 8.18 -2.63 -13.79
C LEU A 138 7.95 -3.60 -14.95
N PRO A 139 8.96 -4.40 -15.33
CA PRO A 139 8.78 -5.44 -16.33
C PRO A 139 7.57 -6.32 -15.98
N PRO A 140 6.75 -6.69 -16.97
CA PRO A 140 5.66 -7.62 -16.75
C PRO A 140 6.27 -8.93 -16.24
N PHE A 141 5.52 -9.58 -15.37
CA PHE A 141 5.89 -10.87 -14.83
C PHE A 141 5.92 -11.92 -15.97
N PRO A 142 6.77 -12.95 -15.88
CA PRO A 142 6.77 -14.06 -16.82
C PRO A 142 5.46 -14.85 -16.66
N THR A 143 4.47 -14.56 -17.49
CA THR A 143 3.07 -14.96 -17.31
C THR A 143 2.72 -16.30 -17.96
N ASP A 144 3.68 -17.00 -18.57
CA ASP A 144 3.35 -18.13 -19.44
C ASP A 144 3.02 -19.37 -18.60
N ALA A 145 1.75 -19.45 -18.17
CA ALA A 145 1.17 -20.70 -17.71
C ALA A 145 1.36 -21.73 -18.84
N PRO A 146 1.88 -22.93 -18.55
CA PRO A 146 2.04 -23.97 -19.56
C PRO A 146 0.69 -24.25 -20.25
N GLN A 147 0.73 -24.70 -21.49
CA GLN A 147 -0.49 -25.04 -22.24
C GLN A 147 -1.37 -26.01 -21.42
N GLY A 148 -2.63 -25.65 -21.21
CA GLY A 148 -3.58 -26.41 -20.39
C GLY A 148 -3.67 -25.96 -18.92
N PHE A 149 -2.92 -24.92 -18.52
CA PHE A 149 -2.97 -24.31 -17.19
C PHE A 149 -3.36 -22.84 -17.26
N ARG A 150 -3.92 -22.32 -16.16
CA ARG A 150 -4.15 -20.89 -15.91
C ARG A 150 -3.38 -20.46 -14.68
N CYS A 151 -2.95 -19.20 -14.68
CA CYS A 151 -2.31 -18.54 -13.55
C CYS A 151 -3.23 -17.44 -13.02
N SER A 152 -3.43 -17.39 -11.70
CA SER A 152 -4.10 -16.29 -11.00
C SER A 152 -3.21 -15.73 -9.89
N ILE A 153 -3.30 -14.43 -9.61
CA ILE A 153 -2.61 -13.82 -8.47
C ILE A 153 -3.39 -14.15 -7.19
N ASP A 154 -2.70 -14.71 -6.19
CA ASP A 154 -3.24 -14.95 -4.84
C ASP A 154 -2.76 -13.89 -3.83
N GLY A 155 -1.65 -13.20 -4.08
CA GLY A 155 -1.17 -12.13 -3.23
C GLY A 155 -0.02 -11.38 -3.85
N VAL A 156 0.18 -10.14 -3.44
CA VAL A 156 1.34 -9.33 -3.83
C VAL A 156 1.83 -8.54 -2.63
N GLY A 157 3.08 -8.11 -2.64
CA GLY A 157 3.69 -7.34 -1.59
C GLY A 157 4.78 -6.43 -2.14
N PHE A 158 5.06 -5.34 -1.46
CA PHE A 158 6.14 -4.42 -1.80
C PHE A 158 6.83 -3.95 -0.52
N GLY A 159 8.16 -3.96 -0.52
CA GLY A 159 8.93 -3.55 0.64
C GLY A 159 10.40 -3.36 0.35
N PHE A 160 11.17 -3.09 1.41
CA PHE A 160 12.60 -2.84 1.33
C PHE A 160 13.37 -3.92 2.11
N ASP A 161 14.33 -4.52 1.43
CA ASP A 161 15.33 -5.40 2.02
C ASP A 161 16.48 -4.54 2.55
N SER A 162 16.56 -4.42 3.88
CA SER A 162 17.64 -3.68 4.54
C SER A 162 19.00 -4.33 4.45
N MET A 163 19.07 -5.64 4.18
CA MET A 163 20.32 -6.39 4.06
C MET A 163 20.93 -6.21 2.68
N ALA A 164 20.13 -6.35 1.62
CA ALA A 164 20.56 -6.10 0.24
C ALA A 164 20.55 -4.61 -0.14
N ASN A 165 19.93 -3.74 0.69
CA ASN A 165 19.66 -2.34 0.37
C ASN A 165 18.89 -2.20 -0.96
N ASP A 166 17.88 -3.05 -1.13
CA ASP A 166 17.10 -3.17 -2.36
C ASP A 166 15.59 -3.08 -2.08
N TYR A 167 14.83 -2.63 -3.06
CA TYR A 167 13.38 -2.74 -3.05
C TYR A 167 12.97 -4.05 -3.70
N LYS A 168 11.97 -4.72 -3.12
CA LYS A 168 11.45 -5.97 -3.66
C LYS A 168 9.94 -5.90 -3.85
N VAL A 169 9.48 -6.55 -4.90
CA VAL A 169 8.06 -6.87 -5.08
C VAL A 169 7.93 -8.39 -5.00
N VAL A 170 7.08 -8.87 -4.10
CA VAL A 170 6.75 -10.28 -4.00
C VAL A 170 5.38 -10.52 -4.62
N ARG A 171 5.23 -11.63 -5.32
CA ARG A 171 3.97 -12.08 -5.90
C ARG A 171 3.78 -13.55 -5.57
N ILE A 172 2.57 -13.88 -5.15
CA ILE A 172 2.11 -15.23 -4.86
C ILE A 172 1.06 -15.54 -5.93
N SER A 173 1.30 -16.56 -6.74
CA SER A 173 0.42 -16.98 -7.81
C SER A 173 -0.03 -18.42 -7.61
N LYS A 174 -1.19 -18.75 -8.20
CA LYS A 174 -1.77 -20.08 -8.23
C LYS A 174 -1.85 -20.53 -9.67
N VAL A 175 -1.28 -21.69 -9.96
CA VAL A 175 -1.37 -22.36 -11.24
C VAL A 175 -2.34 -23.53 -11.11
N TYR A 176 -3.33 -23.60 -11.99
CA TYR A 176 -4.35 -24.65 -11.97
C TYR A 176 -4.79 -25.02 -13.38
N ASN A 177 -5.37 -26.21 -13.56
CA ASN A 177 -5.80 -26.70 -14.86
C ASN A 177 -6.89 -25.81 -15.50
N ASP A 178 -6.81 -25.64 -16.83
CA ASP A 178 -7.81 -24.94 -17.63
C ASP A 178 -9.17 -25.69 -17.57
N PRO A 179 -10.33 -25.00 -17.47
CA PRO A 179 -11.63 -25.66 -17.50
C PRO A 179 -11.82 -26.50 -18.78
N PRO A 180 -12.49 -27.66 -18.70
CA PRO A 180 -13.29 -28.16 -17.57
C PRO A 180 -12.51 -28.99 -16.53
N TYR A 181 -11.21 -29.19 -16.70
CA TYR A 181 -10.40 -30.14 -15.92
C TYR A 181 -9.92 -29.58 -14.57
N ARG A 182 -10.69 -28.69 -13.94
CA ARG A 182 -10.36 -28.12 -12.63
C ARG A 182 -10.34 -29.23 -11.58
N ASP A 183 -9.17 -29.80 -11.36
CA ASP A 183 -8.90 -30.62 -10.20
C ASP A 183 -8.52 -29.68 -9.04
N PRO A 184 -9.34 -29.58 -7.99
CA PRO A 184 -9.00 -28.75 -6.82
C PRO A 184 -7.72 -29.21 -6.11
N TYR A 185 -7.21 -30.41 -6.41
CA TYR A 185 -5.95 -30.94 -5.87
C TYR A 185 -4.72 -30.62 -6.72
N SER A 186 -4.89 -30.04 -7.92
CA SER A 186 -3.78 -29.69 -8.82
C SER A 186 -3.48 -28.18 -8.82
N ILE A 187 -3.56 -27.54 -7.65
CA ILE A 187 -3.23 -26.12 -7.49
C ILE A 187 -1.79 -26.03 -7.00
N GLU A 188 -0.89 -25.59 -7.87
CA GLU A 188 0.48 -25.26 -7.49
C GLU A 188 0.55 -23.79 -7.09
N GLN A 189 1.18 -23.50 -5.95
CA GLN A 189 1.49 -22.13 -5.54
C GLN A 189 2.92 -21.79 -5.92
N LYS A 190 3.09 -20.65 -6.60
CA LYS A 190 4.39 -20.10 -6.95
C LYS A 190 4.60 -18.77 -6.26
N VAL A 191 5.83 -18.51 -5.85
CA VAL A 191 6.23 -17.24 -5.26
C VAL A 191 7.37 -16.68 -6.09
N GLU A 192 7.15 -15.48 -6.58
CA GLU A 192 8.08 -14.76 -7.44
C GLU A 192 8.48 -13.47 -6.74
N VAL A 193 9.78 -13.18 -6.75
CA VAL A 193 10.35 -11.96 -6.18
C VAL A 193 11.02 -11.20 -7.30
N TYR A 194 10.66 -9.94 -7.43
CA TYR A 194 11.33 -8.97 -8.27
C TYR A 194 12.33 -8.19 -7.43
N ASP A 195 13.59 -8.22 -7.82
CA ASP A 195 14.67 -7.43 -7.23
C ASP A 195 14.88 -6.16 -8.07
N MET A 196 14.79 -4.97 -7.45
CA MET A 196 14.83 -3.70 -8.18
C MET A 196 16.22 -3.41 -8.75
N ILE A 197 17.28 -3.83 -8.06
CA ILE A 197 18.66 -3.62 -8.51
C ILE A 197 18.95 -4.43 -9.77
N THR A 198 18.56 -5.71 -9.79
CA THR A 198 18.83 -6.58 -10.96
C THR A 198 17.78 -6.45 -12.06
N ASP A 199 16.69 -5.72 -11.81
CA ASP A 199 15.57 -5.50 -12.74
C ASP A 199 14.99 -6.82 -13.29
N PHE A 200 14.86 -7.83 -12.41
CA PHE A 200 14.52 -9.18 -12.82
C PHE A 200 13.62 -9.89 -11.81
N TRP A 201 12.70 -10.69 -12.34
CA TRP A 201 11.84 -11.59 -11.57
C TRP A 201 12.50 -12.95 -11.42
N ARG A 202 12.60 -13.46 -10.19
CA ARG A 202 13.02 -14.84 -9.91
C ARG A 202 11.96 -15.58 -9.11
N GLU A 203 11.85 -16.87 -9.37
CA GLU A 203 11.00 -17.78 -8.61
C GLU A 203 11.76 -18.21 -7.33
N LEU A 204 11.06 -18.30 -6.21
CA LEU A 204 11.60 -18.88 -4.98
C LEU A 204 11.45 -20.39 -5.00
N ASP A 205 12.58 -21.09 -4.90
CA ASP A 205 12.60 -22.54 -4.74
C ASP A 205 12.14 -22.93 -3.32
N ASN A 206 11.45 -24.07 -3.19
CA ASN A 206 11.02 -24.67 -1.91
C ASN A 206 9.98 -23.89 -1.09
N ILE A 207 8.87 -23.50 -1.74
CA ILE A 207 7.69 -23.02 -1.03
C ILE A 207 7.00 -24.22 -0.35
N ASP A 208 6.55 -24.02 0.90
CA ASP A 208 5.78 -25.04 1.62
C ASP A 208 4.48 -25.36 0.84
N GLN A 209 4.23 -26.64 0.57
CA GLN A 209 3.06 -27.09 -0.20
C GLN A 209 1.74 -26.77 0.52
N ASP A 210 1.77 -26.56 1.84
CA ASP A 210 0.60 -26.25 2.68
C ASP A 210 0.48 -24.75 3.02
N MET A 211 0.99 -23.87 2.16
CA MET A 211 0.91 -22.42 2.38
C MET A 211 -0.54 -21.93 2.54
N PRO A 212 -0.84 -21.13 3.59
CA PRO A 212 -2.19 -20.62 3.83
C PRO A 212 -2.74 -19.85 2.64
N ARG A 213 -4.03 -20.05 2.35
CA ARG A 213 -4.72 -19.32 1.28
C ARG A 213 -4.92 -17.87 1.69
N ILE A 214 -4.53 -16.92 0.84
CA ILE A 214 -4.76 -15.51 1.14
C ILE A 214 -6.26 -15.20 1.13
N TYR A 215 -6.69 -14.47 2.15
CA TYR A 215 -8.04 -13.96 2.29
C TYR A 215 -8.14 -12.60 1.63
N TRP A 216 -9.10 -12.46 0.73
CA TRP A 216 -9.24 -11.28 -0.10
C TRP A 216 -10.31 -10.34 0.43
N ALA A 217 -9.89 -9.14 0.78
CA ALA A 217 -10.74 -8.00 1.11
C ALA A 217 -9.98 -6.69 0.85
N SER A 218 -10.68 -5.56 0.71
CA SER A 218 -10.10 -4.24 0.43
C SER A 218 -8.99 -3.81 1.41
N SER A 219 -9.00 -4.35 2.63
CA SER A 219 -8.03 -4.06 3.69
C SER A 219 -7.37 -5.34 4.21
N SER A 220 -7.20 -6.34 3.36
CA SER A 220 -6.62 -7.63 3.75
C SER A 220 -5.09 -7.62 3.88
N MET A 221 -4.43 -6.54 3.49
CA MET A 221 -2.98 -6.48 3.40
C MET A 221 -2.43 -5.19 3.99
N VAL A 222 -1.24 -5.26 4.60
CA VAL A 222 -0.51 -4.08 5.03
C VAL A 222 1.00 -4.28 4.91
N PHE A 223 1.72 -3.22 4.54
CA PHE A 223 3.17 -3.16 4.67
C PHE A 223 3.54 -2.57 6.03
N TYR A 224 4.42 -3.24 6.77
CA TYR A 224 4.87 -2.77 8.07
C TYR A 224 6.34 -3.14 8.31
N LYS A 225 7.16 -2.13 8.58
CA LYS A 225 8.62 -2.22 8.75
C LYS A 225 9.34 -2.79 7.52
N THR A 226 9.62 -4.09 7.51
CA THR A 226 10.40 -4.79 6.47
C THR A 226 9.61 -5.94 5.83
N ALA A 227 8.33 -6.07 6.16
CA ALA A 227 7.51 -7.20 5.75
C ALA A 227 6.14 -6.77 5.22
N CYS A 228 5.58 -7.61 4.35
CA CYS A 228 4.20 -7.53 3.92
C CYS A 228 3.37 -8.57 4.67
N TYR A 229 2.20 -8.16 5.14
CA TYR A 229 1.29 -8.98 5.93
C TYR A 229 -0.01 -9.10 5.16
N TRP A 230 -0.52 -10.33 5.09
CA TRP A 230 -1.80 -10.67 4.51
C TRP A 230 -2.66 -11.38 5.55
N LEU A 231 -3.93 -11.09 5.51
CA LEU A 231 -4.94 -11.96 6.07
C LEU A 231 -4.99 -13.25 5.25
N ALA A 232 -4.98 -14.38 5.92
CA ALA A 232 -5.00 -15.70 5.29
C ALA A 232 -5.87 -16.70 6.07
N ILE A 233 -6.31 -17.74 5.36
CA ILE A 233 -7.07 -18.85 5.90
C ILE A 233 -6.10 -20.01 6.07
N GLY A 234 -5.80 -20.31 7.34
CA GLY A 234 -4.96 -21.46 7.72
C GLY A 234 -5.78 -22.74 7.88
N SER A 235 -5.16 -23.75 8.48
CA SER A 235 -5.81 -25.05 8.73
C SER A 235 -7.10 -24.92 9.56
N LYS A 236 -8.09 -25.76 9.24
CA LYS A 236 -9.43 -25.75 9.87
C LYS A 236 -10.17 -24.41 9.73
N ASP A 237 -9.92 -23.70 8.63
CA ASP A 237 -10.61 -22.45 8.28
C ASP A 237 -10.42 -21.30 9.29
N LYS A 238 -9.34 -21.39 10.07
CA LYS A 238 -8.97 -20.37 11.04
C LYS A 238 -8.30 -19.21 10.32
N MET A 239 -8.76 -18.00 10.63
CA MET A 239 -8.15 -16.78 10.15
C MET A 239 -6.80 -16.53 10.85
N ILE A 240 -5.77 -16.26 10.06
CA ILE A 240 -4.41 -15.95 10.53
C ILE A 240 -3.84 -14.77 9.74
N ILE A 241 -2.69 -14.26 10.19
CA ILE A 241 -1.86 -13.35 9.42
C ILE A 241 -0.71 -14.17 8.84
N LEU A 242 -0.58 -14.19 7.52
CA LEU A 242 0.62 -14.64 6.82
C LEU A 242 1.49 -13.42 6.55
N TYR A 243 2.81 -13.51 6.71
CA TYR A 243 3.69 -12.43 6.33
C TYR A 243 4.97 -12.92 5.68
N PHE A 244 5.52 -12.09 4.82
CA PHE A 244 6.78 -12.33 4.10
C PHE A 244 7.76 -11.24 4.49
N ASP A 245 8.89 -11.65 5.06
CA ASP A 245 9.98 -10.75 5.40
C ASP A 245 10.86 -10.52 4.15
N MET A 246 11.02 -9.26 3.74
CA MET A 246 11.70 -8.93 2.48
C MET A 246 13.21 -9.17 2.51
N GLY A 247 13.82 -9.21 3.71
CA GLY A 247 15.25 -9.42 3.86
C GLY A 247 15.65 -10.88 3.93
N THR A 248 14.87 -11.68 4.64
CA THR A 248 15.11 -13.13 4.77
C THR A 248 14.41 -13.96 3.70
N GLU A 249 13.38 -13.41 3.06
CA GLU A 249 12.53 -14.07 2.06
C GLU A 249 11.80 -15.30 2.60
N ILE A 250 11.45 -15.26 3.89
CA ILE A 250 10.79 -16.37 4.59
C ILE A 250 9.35 -15.98 4.95
N PHE A 251 8.43 -16.90 4.69
CA PHE A 251 7.05 -16.82 5.15
C PHE A 251 6.92 -17.25 6.60
N ASN A 252 6.12 -16.50 7.34
CA ASN A 252 5.81 -16.78 8.74
C ASN A 252 4.33 -16.48 9.01
N THR A 253 3.82 -17.01 10.11
CA THR A 253 2.41 -16.84 10.48
C THR A 253 2.24 -16.27 11.87
N ILE A 254 1.18 -15.48 12.06
CA ILE A 254 0.76 -14.95 13.35
C ILE A 254 -0.72 -15.27 13.55
N ASN A 255 -1.05 -15.76 14.74
CA ASN A 255 -2.44 -16.02 15.10
C ASN A 255 -3.18 -14.70 15.40
N LEU A 256 -4.39 -14.57 14.87
CA LEU A 256 -5.34 -13.51 15.25
C LEU A 256 -6.00 -13.79 16.61
N PRO A 257 -6.44 -12.76 17.34
CA PRO A 257 -7.14 -12.92 18.61
C PRO A 257 -8.48 -13.67 18.43
N HIS A 258 -8.82 -14.57 19.38
CA HIS A 258 -10.06 -15.38 19.54
C HIS A 258 -11.01 -15.59 18.32
N THR A 259 -11.20 -16.86 17.91
CA THR A 259 -12.20 -17.40 16.96
C THR A 259 -12.60 -16.49 15.79
N CYS A 260 -11.62 -15.91 15.10
CA CYS A 260 -11.81 -15.37 13.77
C CYS A 260 -11.95 -16.55 12.79
N ASN A 261 -13.19 -16.82 12.37
CA ASN A 261 -13.49 -17.84 11.37
C ASN A 261 -13.77 -17.16 10.02
N SER A 262 -13.35 -17.81 8.93
CA SER A 262 -13.53 -17.29 7.57
C SER A 262 -14.96 -17.46 7.02
N TYR A 263 -15.75 -18.40 7.57
CA TYR A 263 -17.09 -18.74 7.08
C TYR A 263 -18.21 -18.08 7.89
N ASN A 264 -19.19 -17.51 7.17
CA ASN A 264 -20.46 -16.99 7.66
C ASN A 264 -20.35 -16.03 8.86
N GLY A 265 -19.71 -14.90 8.64
CA GLY A 265 -19.45 -13.96 9.71
C GLY A 265 -18.94 -12.58 9.27
N PRO A 266 -18.34 -11.83 10.20
CA PRO A 266 -17.82 -10.49 9.98
C PRO A 266 -16.61 -10.50 9.03
N HIS A 267 -16.38 -9.38 8.36
CA HIS A 267 -15.16 -9.17 7.58
C HIS A 267 -14.00 -8.75 8.47
N TYR A 268 -12.79 -8.98 7.98
CA TYR A 268 -11.55 -8.62 8.68
C TYR A 268 -10.68 -7.74 7.79
N GLY A 269 -9.95 -6.83 8.44
CA GLY A 269 -8.93 -6.01 7.80
C GLY A 269 -7.68 -5.87 8.67
N LEU A 270 -6.58 -5.44 8.06
CA LEU A 270 -5.31 -5.11 8.67
C LEU A 270 -4.94 -3.67 8.34
N LEU A 271 -4.37 -2.99 9.33
CA LEU A 271 -3.78 -1.66 9.17
C LEU A 271 -2.66 -1.45 10.18
N VAL A 272 -1.93 -0.35 10.04
CA VAL A 272 -0.98 0.13 11.05
C VAL A 272 -1.62 1.26 11.85
N LEU A 273 -1.63 1.13 13.17
CA LEU A 273 -2.07 2.16 14.10
C LEU A 273 -1.04 2.29 15.21
N ARG A 274 -0.58 3.52 15.51
CA ARG A 274 0.45 3.79 16.53
C ARG A 274 1.68 2.89 16.38
N ASP A 275 2.17 2.77 15.13
CA ASP A 275 3.32 1.92 14.77
C ASP A 275 3.14 0.45 15.21
N SER A 276 1.91 -0.06 15.19
CA SER A 276 1.57 -1.43 15.58
C SER A 276 0.57 -2.06 14.60
N ILE A 277 0.73 -3.35 14.32
CA ILE A 277 -0.22 -4.10 13.50
C ILE A 277 -1.57 -4.15 14.22
N THR A 278 -2.62 -3.79 13.51
CA THR A 278 -3.98 -3.68 14.03
C THR A 278 -4.94 -4.43 13.13
N MET A 279 -5.73 -5.30 13.75
CA MET A 279 -6.81 -6.03 13.12
C MET A 279 -8.13 -5.27 13.31
N LEU A 280 -8.84 -5.09 12.21
CA LEU A 280 -10.24 -4.66 12.20
C LEU A 280 -11.14 -5.87 12.01
N ARG A 281 -12.24 -5.89 12.76
CA ARG A 281 -13.37 -6.78 12.54
C ARG A 281 -14.58 -5.91 12.31
N TYR A 282 -15.29 -6.04 11.20
CA TYR A 282 -16.41 -5.16 10.82
C TYR A 282 -17.57 -5.95 10.18
N PRO A 283 -18.80 -5.39 10.14
CA PRO A 283 -19.94 -6.06 9.52
C PRO A 283 -19.66 -6.51 8.08
N ASN A 284 -20.20 -7.66 7.70
CA ASN A 284 -20.16 -8.09 6.31
C ASN A 284 -21.00 -7.12 5.46
N PRO A 285 -20.47 -6.58 4.34
CA PRO A 285 -21.22 -5.69 3.46
C PRO A 285 -22.37 -6.41 2.73
N ASN A 286 -22.33 -7.75 2.61
CA ASN A 286 -23.37 -8.52 1.95
C ASN A 286 -24.74 -8.34 2.66
N PRO A 287 -25.79 -7.93 1.93
CA PRO A 287 -27.12 -7.67 2.48
C PRO A 287 -27.80 -8.87 3.16
N GLU A 288 -27.34 -10.09 2.89
CA GLU A 288 -27.89 -11.31 3.51
C GLU A 288 -27.57 -11.44 5.01
N TYR A 289 -26.58 -10.69 5.50
CA TYR A 289 -26.17 -10.71 6.90
C TYR A 289 -26.76 -9.53 7.67
N ASP A 290 -27.28 -9.77 8.88
CA ASP A 290 -27.74 -8.70 9.77
C ASP A 290 -26.55 -7.87 10.26
N PRO A 291 -26.39 -6.62 9.79
CA PRO A 291 -25.27 -5.78 10.19
C PRO A 291 -25.38 -5.36 11.65
N ALA A 292 -26.58 -5.34 12.25
CA ALA A 292 -26.80 -4.90 13.62
C ALA A 292 -26.21 -5.86 14.66
N GLN A 293 -25.95 -7.12 14.28
CA GLN A 293 -25.40 -8.14 15.18
C GLN A 293 -23.86 -8.12 15.27
N ASN A 294 -23.17 -7.37 14.40
CA ASN A 294 -21.71 -7.40 14.30
C ASN A 294 -21.11 -6.04 14.67
N LEU A 295 -20.85 -5.82 15.95
CA LEU A 295 -20.07 -4.65 16.39
C LEU A 295 -18.70 -4.63 15.70
N MET A 296 -18.27 -3.45 15.28
CA MET A 296 -16.92 -3.28 14.76
C MET A 296 -15.95 -3.28 15.93
N GLN A 297 -14.87 -4.05 15.81
CA GLN A 297 -13.84 -4.16 16.85
C GLN A 297 -12.47 -3.86 16.25
N ILE A 298 -11.68 -3.11 17.01
CA ILE A 298 -10.31 -2.75 16.65
C ILE A 298 -9.38 -3.36 17.68
N TRP A 299 -8.50 -4.25 17.24
CA TRP A 299 -7.53 -4.97 18.06
C TRP A 299 -6.13 -4.60 17.63
N MET A 300 -5.27 -4.22 18.56
CA MET A 300 -3.90 -3.82 18.30
C MET A 300 -2.93 -4.77 18.99
N MET A 301 -1.89 -5.19 18.29
CA MET A 301 -0.83 -6.03 18.84
C MET A 301 0.20 -5.14 19.55
N LYS A 302 0.25 -5.20 20.88
CA LYS A 302 1.17 -4.34 21.66
C LYS A 302 2.64 -4.71 21.50
N GLU A 303 2.91 -6.00 21.44
CA GLU A 303 4.26 -6.55 21.28
C GLU A 303 4.31 -7.35 19.99
N TYR A 304 5.17 -6.91 19.09
CA TYR A 304 5.25 -7.48 17.74
C TYR A 304 5.52 -8.99 17.77
N GLY A 305 4.68 -9.77 17.09
CA GLY A 305 4.76 -11.23 17.01
C GLY A 305 4.26 -11.98 18.25
N VAL A 306 3.88 -11.30 19.33
CA VAL A 306 3.44 -11.93 20.58
C VAL A 306 1.92 -12.03 20.63
N TYR A 307 1.39 -13.25 20.56
CA TYR A 307 -0.06 -13.51 20.56
C TYR A 307 -0.79 -12.93 21.78
N ASP A 308 -0.25 -13.10 22.98
CA ASP A 308 -0.89 -12.63 24.22
C ASP A 308 -0.88 -11.09 24.36
N SER A 309 -0.24 -10.38 23.43
CA SER A 309 -0.17 -8.92 23.42
C SER A 309 -1.34 -8.26 22.68
N TRP A 310 -2.20 -9.03 22.02
CA TRP A 310 -3.39 -8.51 21.35
C TRP A 310 -4.33 -7.85 22.36
N MET A 311 -4.62 -6.58 22.16
CA MET A 311 -5.53 -5.80 23.00
C MET A 311 -6.61 -5.13 22.16
N LYS A 312 -7.87 -5.33 22.56
CA LYS A 312 -9.00 -4.58 21.99
C LYS A 312 -8.93 -3.12 22.47
N ILE A 313 -8.84 -2.19 21.53
CA ILE A 313 -8.72 -0.75 21.82
C ILE A 313 -10.02 0.02 21.60
N TYR A 314 -10.84 -0.38 20.62
CA TYR A 314 -12.13 0.23 20.35
C TYR A 314 -13.21 -0.84 20.12
N THR A 315 -14.42 -0.51 20.53
CA THR A 315 -15.65 -1.19 20.10
C THR A 315 -16.57 -0.11 19.57
N VAL A 316 -16.94 -0.24 18.30
CA VAL A 316 -17.68 0.78 17.56
C VAL A 316 -19.01 0.20 17.14
N ARG A 317 -20.04 1.06 17.09
CA ARG A 317 -21.35 0.67 16.59
C ARG A 317 -21.26 0.11 15.16
N PRO A 318 -22.21 -0.70 14.72
CA PRO A 318 -22.21 -1.20 13.35
C PRO A 318 -22.30 -0.02 12.37
N LEU A 319 -21.34 0.05 11.45
CA LEU A 319 -21.33 1.00 10.35
C LEU A 319 -21.65 0.25 9.06
N LEU A 320 -22.56 0.78 8.26
CA LEU A 320 -22.92 0.23 6.95
C LEU A 320 -21.89 0.69 5.91
N ILE A 321 -20.67 0.15 6.03
CA ILE A 321 -19.56 0.45 5.13
C ILE A 321 -19.28 -0.74 4.21
N GLU A 322 -18.66 -0.46 3.07
CA GLU A 322 -18.08 -1.49 2.21
C GLU A 322 -16.76 -1.97 2.82
N SER A 323 -15.87 -1.04 3.15
CA SER A 323 -14.61 -1.36 3.79
C SER A 323 -14.01 -0.19 4.59
N PRO A 324 -13.31 -0.46 5.70
CA PRO A 324 -12.46 0.54 6.34
C PRO A 324 -11.18 0.72 5.51
N LEU A 325 -10.67 1.94 5.36
CA LEU A 325 -9.51 2.24 4.52
C LEU A 325 -8.23 2.49 5.35
N LEU A 326 -8.31 3.36 6.35
CA LEU A 326 -7.21 3.65 7.29
C LEU A 326 -7.73 4.33 8.56
N ILE A 327 -6.90 4.37 9.61
CA ILE A 327 -7.14 5.21 10.79
C ILE A 327 -6.10 6.32 10.82
N TRP A 328 -6.56 7.55 10.60
CA TRP A 328 -5.73 8.74 10.60
C TRP A 328 -5.77 9.45 11.95
N LYS A 329 -4.63 10.04 12.35
CA LYS A 329 -4.45 10.76 13.63
C LYS A 329 -4.89 9.97 14.86
N ASP A 330 -4.90 8.63 14.79
CA ASP A 330 -5.37 7.70 15.82
C ASP A 330 -6.87 7.77 16.21
N TYR A 331 -7.67 8.65 15.62
CA TYR A 331 -9.09 8.77 15.97
C TYR A 331 -10.02 8.88 14.78
N GLN A 332 -9.54 9.25 13.60
CA GLN A 332 -10.38 9.45 12.43
C GLN A 332 -10.25 8.26 11.49
N MET A 333 -11.26 7.39 11.49
CA MET A 333 -11.29 6.22 10.61
C MET A 333 -11.91 6.60 9.27
N LEU A 334 -11.16 6.48 8.18
CA LEU A 334 -11.67 6.67 6.83
C LEU A 334 -12.24 5.34 6.33
N CYS A 335 -13.43 5.39 5.72
CA CYS A 335 -14.12 4.21 5.18
C CYS A 335 -14.72 4.51 3.81
N GLU A 336 -14.87 3.46 3.03
CA GLU A 336 -15.70 3.44 1.83
C GLU A 336 -17.14 3.09 2.23
N ASN A 337 -18.09 3.92 1.81
CA ASN A 337 -19.51 3.63 1.89
C ASN A 337 -19.94 2.71 0.73
N ARG A 338 -21.07 2.03 0.85
CA ARG A 338 -21.56 1.05 -0.17
C ARG A 338 -21.84 1.67 -1.54
N ASP A 339 -22.02 2.97 -1.62
CA ASP A 339 -22.21 3.75 -2.85
C ASP A 339 -20.89 4.21 -3.50
N GLY A 340 -19.75 3.84 -2.92
CA GLY A 340 -18.41 4.26 -3.38
C GLY A 340 -18.00 5.66 -2.90
N SER A 341 -18.73 6.27 -1.97
CA SER A 341 -18.36 7.56 -1.37
C SER A 341 -17.42 7.40 -0.17
N LEU A 342 -16.55 8.40 0.04
CA LEU A 342 -15.66 8.47 1.19
C LEU A 342 -16.37 9.04 2.42
N ILE A 343 -16.29 8.33 3.53
CA ILE A 343 -16.73 8.81 4.85
C ILE A 343 -15.58 8.80 5.84
N SER A 344 -15.61 9.72 6.81
CA SER A 344 -14.83 9.60 8.03
C SER A 344 -15.73 9.34 9.24
N TYR A 345 -15.21 8.54 10.15
CA TYR A 345 -15.81 8.22 11.42
C TYR A 345 -14.85 8.62 12.55
N ASP A 346 -15.31 9.51 13.43
CA ASP A 346 -14.56 9.90 14.62
C ASP A 346 -14.76 8.85 15.74
N LEU A 347 -13.72 8.07 16.02
CA LEU A 347 -13.69 7.02 17.03
C LEU A 347 -13.88 7.54 18.47
N LYS A 348 -13.72 8.85 18.72
CA LYS A 348 -13.88 9.48 20.04
C LYS A 348 -15.24 10.15 20.19
N LEU A 349 -15.71 10.82 19.14
CA LEU A 349 -16.95 11.61 19.16
C LEU A 349 -18.17 10.86 18.62
N ASP A 350 -17.98 9.67 18.05
CA ASP A 350 -19.02 8.86 17.40
C ASP A 350 -19.78 9.62 16.28
N LYS A 351 -19.05 10.48 15.55
CA LYS A 351 -19.59 11.29 14.45
C LYS A 351 -19.15 10.76 13.11
N VAL A 352 -20.09 10.75 12.16
CA VAL A 352 -19.83 10.43 10.75
C VAL A 352 -19.85 11.74 9.97
N GLN A 353 -18.86 11.91 9.09
CA GLN A 353 -18.80 12.99 8.11
C GLN A 353 -18.56 12.39 6.72
N GLN A 354 -19.35 12.82 5.74
CA GLN A 354 -19.21 12.40 4.35
C GLN A 354 -18.45 13.46 3.55
N PHE A 355 -17.59 13.03 2.64
CA PHE A 355 -16.82 13.90 1.75
C PHE A 355 -17.34 13.79 0.31
N SER A 356 -17.04 14.80 -0.51
CA SER A 356 -17.39 14.84 -1.94
C SER A 356 -16.49 13.97 -2.83
N LEU A 357 -15.66 13.11 -2.24
CA LEU A 357 -14.82 12.16 -2.95
C LEU A 357 -15.60 10.86 -3.17
N GLN A 358 -15.74 10.48 -4.43
CA GLN A 358 -16.43 9.27 -4.86
C GLN A 358 -15.61 8.52 -5.89
N GLY A 359 -15.70 7.19 -5.87
CA GLY A 359 -15.23 6.28 -6.90
C GLY A 359 -16.29 5.23 -7.19
N CYS A 360 -15.95 4.26 -8.03
CA CYS A 360 -16.73 3.03 -8.12
C CYS A 360 -16.75 2.32 -6.76
N PRO A 361 -17.87 1.69 -6.36
CA PRO A 361 -17.88 0.81 -5.18
C PRO A 361 -16.73 -0.20 -5.23
N THR A 362 -16.24 -0.58 -4.06
CA THR A 362 -15.09 -1.49 -3.80
C THR A 362 -13.72 -1.02 -4.28
N SER A 363 -13.63 0.14 -4.95
CA SER A 363 -12.40 0.61 -5.58
C SER A 363 -11.51 1.49 -4.70
N LEU A 364 -12.06 2.01 -3.59
CA LEU A 364 -11.37 3.02 -2.79
C LEU A 364 -10.24 2.40 -1.99
N ARG A 365 -9.04 3.01 -2.04
CA ARG A 365 -7.92 2.69 -1.14
C ARG A 365 -7.30 4.00 -0.66
N ALA A 366 -6.76 4.00 0.55
CA ALA A 366 -6.13 5.18 1.12
C ALA A 366 -4.84 4.81 1.83
N ILE A 367 -3.83 5.68 1.73
CA ILE A 367 -2.56 5.54 2.44
C ILE A 367 -2.13 6.90 2.99
N CYS A 368 -1.63 6.92 4.22
CA CYS A 368 -0.89 8.05 4.76
C CYS A 368 0.56 7.99 4.29
N TYR A 369 1.09 9.10 3.79
CA TYR A 369 2.49 9.21 3.39
C TYR A 369 3.11 10.50 3.90
N LYS A 370 4.44 10.46 4.03
CA LYS A 370 5.28 11.63 4.27
C LYS A 370 6.13 11.84 3.03
N GLU A 371 6.36 13.10 2.68
CA GLU A 371 7.13 13.42 1.49
C GLU A 371 8.56 12.85 1.59
N SER A 372 9.06 12.35 0.46
CA SER A 372 10.37 11.72 0.37
C SER A 372 11.02 12.04 -0.98
N MET A 373 12.31 12.34 -0.95
CA MET A 373 13.13 12.57 -2.14
C MET A 373 13.68 11.27 -2.74
N ILE A 374 13.29 10.11 -2.21
CA ILE A 374 13.76 8.81 -2.69
C ILE A 374 13.45 8.67 -4.18
N GLN A 375 14.49 8.41 -4.95
CA GLN A 375 14.37 8.13 -6.36
C GLN A 375 13.93 6.68 -6.54
N ILE A 376 13.09 6.44 -7.56
CA ILE A 376 12.80 5.07 -7.97
C ILE A 376 14.05 4.56 -8.70
N PRO A 377 14.70 3.47 -8.24
CA PRO A 377 15.88 2.95 -8.92
C PRO A 377 15.55 2.60 -10.37
N CYS A 378 16.49 2.79 -11.28
CA CYS A 378 16.41 2.38 -12.69
C CYS A 378 17.80 1.94 -13.15
N GLU A 379 17.94 0.72 -13.67
CA GLU A 379 19.11 0.32 -14.46
C GLU A 379 18.71 -0.10 -15.88
N SER A 380 18.97 0.82 -16.81
CA SER A 380 19.50 0.60 -18.16
C SER A 380 18.97 1.72 -19.07
N LYS A 381 19.89 2.38 -19.77
CA LYS A 381 19.65 3.53 -20.64
C LYS A 381 18.74 3.24 -21.85
N ASP A 382 18.21 2.03 -21.98
CA ASP A 382 17.55 1.60 -23.21
C ASP A 382 16.09 1.18 -23.08
N ASN A 383 15.46 1.06 -21.89
CA ASN A 383 14.01 0.73 -21.86
C ASN A 383 13.15 1.19 -20.66
N ALA A 384 13.68 1.92 -19.67
CA ALA A 384 12.85 2.46 -18.59
C ALA A 384 12.58 3.96 -18.79
N GLN A 385 11.42 4.30 -19.37
CA GLN A 385 10.94 5.69 -19.34
C GLN A 385 10.43 5.99 -17.93
N VAL A 386 11.28 6.58 -17.08
CA VAL A 386 10.78 7.36 -15.94
C VAL A 386 10.11 8.60 -16.54
N GLN A 387 8.78 8.58 -16.59
CA GLN A 387 8.01 9.70 -17.09
C GLN A 387 7.73 10.67 -15.93
N PHE A 388 7.87 11.96 -16.21
CA PHE A 388 7.60 13.05 -15.28
C PHE A 388 6.17 13.55 -15.50
N PHE A 389 5.47 13.88 -14.41
CA PHE A 389 4.19 14.61 -14.43
C PHE A 389 4.33 16.03 -13.87
#